data_AF-A0A7Z9PWZ8-F1
#
_entry.id   AF-A0A7Z9PWZ8-F1
#
_cell.length_a   1.000
_cell.length_b   1.000
_cell.length_c   1.000
_cell.angle_alpha   90.00
_cell.angle_beta   90.00
_cell.angle_gamma   90.00
#
_symmetry.space_group_name_H-M   'P 1'
#
loop_
_entity.id
_entity.type
_entity.pdbx_description
1 polymer ?
#
loop_
_entity_poly.entity_id
_entity_poly.type
_entity_poly.pdbx_seq_one_letter_code
_entity_poly.pdbx_strand_id
1 'polypeptide(L)' 'MLVISRRSNQSVHVGDDIEIRILGAKNDSVRLGIVAPKPAMPPFG' A
#
# COMPACT_ATOMS: atom_id res chain seq x y z
N MET A 1 9.99 3.39 -15.05
CA MET A 1 10.13 2.52 -13.87
C MET A 1 10.70 3.34 -12.73
N LEU A 2 9.99 3.45 -11.61
CA LEU A 2 10.43 4.21 -10.43
C LEU A 2 10.73 3.22 -9.30
N VAL A 3 11.93 3.27 -8.74
CA VAL A 3 12.37 2.36 -7.66
C VAL A 3 12.64 3.20 -6.43
N ILE A 4 12.01 2.83 -5.31
CA ILE A 4 12.12 3.52 -4.03
C ILE A 4 12.27 2.49 -2.91
N SER A 5 13.20 2.75 -1.99
CA SER A 5 13.43 1.90 -0.81
C SER A 5 12.79 2.52 0.41
N ARG A 6 12.05 1.72 1.18
CA ARG A 6 11.39 2.10 2.43
C ARG A 6 11.77 1.13 3.55
N ARG A 7 11.84 1.65 4.77
CA ARG A 7 12.06 0.85 6.00
C ARG A 7 10.72 0.47 6.63
N SER A 8 10.75 -0.44 7.61
CA SER A 8 9.59 -0.73 8.45
C SER A 8 9.00 0.56 9.05
N ASN A 9 7.67 0.59 9.15
CA ASN A 9 6.84 1.74 9.52
C ASN A 9 6.83 2.94 8.57
N GLN A 10 7.51 2.89 7.43
CA GLN A 10 7.39 3.94 6.42
C GLN A 10 6.25 3.65 5.42
N SER A 11 5.70 4.72 4.86
CA SER A 11 4.69 4.66 3.81
C SER A 11 5.14 5.29 2.50
N VAL A 12 4.43 4.92 1.44
CA VAL A 12 4.53 5.43 0.07
C VAL A 12 3.12 5.83 -0.34
N HIS A 13 2.98 7.06 -0.82
CA HIS A 13 1.76 7.53 -1.45
C HIS A 13 1.82 7.27 -2.95
N VAL A 14 0.74 6.76 -3.52
CA VAL A 14 0.58 6.50 -4.96
C VAL A 14 -0.66 7.24 -5.42
N GLY A 15 -0.47 8.40 -6.07
CA GLY A 15 -1.58 9.33 -6.31
C GLY A 15 -2.09 9.93 -5.00
N ASP A 16 -3.37 10.32 -4.99
CA ASP A 16 -3.97 11.03 -3.85
C ASP A 16 -4.69 10.09 -2.86
N ASP A 17 -5.14 8.93 -3.33
CA ASP A 17 -6.03 8.05 -2.56
C ASP A 17 -5.37 6.75 -2.06
N ILE A 18 -4.18 6.38 -2.56
CA ILE A 18 -3.54 5.11 -2.21
C ILE A 18 -2.32 5.36 -1.32
N GLU A 19 -2.30 4.71 -0.16
CA GLU A 19 -1.17 4.66 0.75
C GLU A 19 -0.72 3.21 0.96
N ILE A 20 0.56 2.95 0.72
CA ILE A 20 1.19 1.65 0.98
C ILE A 20 2.15 1.81 2.14
N ARG A 21 1.94 1.07 3.23
CA ARG A 21 2.76 1.12 4.44
C ARG A 21 3.46 -0.20 4.69
N ILE A 22 4.76 -0.16 4.96
CA ILE A 22 5.52 -1.34 5.36
C ILE A 22 5.31 -1.57 6.86
N LEU A 23 4.54 -2.60 7.21
CA LEU A 23 4.29 -2.96 8.62
C LEU A 23 5.46 -3.74 9.21
N GLY A 24 6.23 -4.44 8.38
CA GLY A 24 7.44 -5.15 8.79
C GLY A 24 7.98 -6.03 7.68
N ALA A 25 9.25 -6.38 7.77
CA ALA A 25 9.91 -7.34 6.90
C ALA A 25 10.61 -8.37 7.78
N LYS A 26 10.35 -9.65 7.55
CA LYS A 26 10.99 -10.76 8.29
C LYS A 26 11.30 -11.90 7.32
N ASN A 27 12.56 -12.33 7.32
CA ASN A 27 13.11 -13.25 6.31
C ASN A 27 12.77 -12.73 4.91
N ASP A 28 12.01 -13.51 4.14
CA ASP A 28 11.58 -13.20 2.78
C ASP A 28 10.15 -12.65 2.69
N SER A 29 9.48 -12.48 3.85
CA SER A 29 8.10 -12.02 3.92
C SER A 29 8.01 -10.56 4.34
N VAL A 30 7.32 -9.76 3.53
CA VAL A 30 7.02 -8.36 3.84
C VAL A 30 5.54 -8.22 4.13
N ARG A 31 5.20 -7.63 5.28
CA ARG A 31 3.83 -7.22 5.60
C ARG A 31 3.61 -5.81 5.08
N LEU A 32 2.68 -5.68 4.16
CA LEU A 32 2.26 -4.41 3.58
C LEU A 32 0.83 -4.13 4.04
N GLY A 33 0.62 -2.96 4.64
CA GLY A 33 -0.71 -2.38 4.81
C GLY A 33 -1.01 -1.54 3.57
N ILE A 34 -2.15 -1.77 2.93
CA ILE A 34 -2.58 -1.01 1.76
C ILE A 34 -3.89 -0.34 2.14
N VAL A 35 -3.89 0.98 2.11
CA VAL A 35 -5.09 1.81 2.23
C VAL A 35 -5.39 2.30 0.82
N ALA A 36 -6.54 1.91 0.31
CA ALA A 36 -7.02 2.33 -1.00
C ALA A 36 -8.52 2.60 -0.88
N PRO A 37 -9.06 3.53 -1.69
CA PRO A 37 -10.49 3.74 -1.75
C PRO A 37 -11.14 2.46 -2.25
N LYS A 38 -12.30 2.11 -1.68
CA LYS A 38 -13.09 1.01 -2.22
C LYS A 38 -13.46 1.38 -3.67
N PRO A 39 -13.32 0.46 -4.63
CA PRO A 39 -13.90 0.69 -5.94
C PRO A 39 -15.38 1.00 -5.73
N ALA A 40 -15.87 2.06 -6.36
CA ALA A 40 -17.28 2.41 -6.31
C ALA A 40 -18.06 1.19 -6.84
N MET A 41 -18.69 0.45 -5.93
CA MET A 41 -19.53 -0.66 -6.31
C MET A 41 -20.67 -0.08 -7.15
N PRO A 42 -20.85 -0.52 -8.41
CA PRO A 42 -21.98 -0.06 -9.20
C PRO A 42 -23.28 -0.49 -8.52
N PRO A 43 -24.36 0.32 -8.63
CA PRO A 43 -25.58 0.16 -7.84
C PRO A 43 -26.41 -1.11 -8.10
N PHE A 44 -25.96 -2.01 -8.97
CA PHE A 44 -26.67 -3.24 -9.33
C PHE A 44 -25.74 -4.45 -9.17
N GLY A 45 -25.64 -4.94 -7.94
CA GLY A 45 -25.11 -6.26 -7.61
C GLY A 45 -26.18 -7.06 -6.89
#